data_AF-A0A858JLE1-F1
#
_entry.id   AF-A0A858JLE1-F1
#
_cell.length_a   1.000
_cell.length_b   1.000
_cell.length_c   1.000
_cell.angle_alpha   90.00
_cell.angle_beta   90.00
_cell.angle_gamma   90.00
#
_symmetry.space_group_name_H-M   'P 1'
#
loop_
_entity.id
_entity.type
_entity.pdbx_description
1 polymer ?
#
loop_
_entity_poly.entity_id
_entity_poly.type
_entity_poly.pdbx_seq_one_letter_code
_entity_poly.pdbx_strand_id
1 'polypeptide(L)'
;MGGGRRAAFFALDADLPFLTGLDARIAAMVAPALADMGFDLVRVAVLGRESPTVQIMADRADGTLIAIEDCEQISHAVGAILDVEDPLPGAWTLEVSSAGIDRPLTRAKDWERFAGHLARAEMNMPIEGRKRFAGIVLGARDGHGLMRLDDGTEVALPFAEMRKARLVLTDELIEASARMMRPAASSKENGPDEVQAGADAAIGDVPPADTRKPGARSGRKPARKAN
;
A
#
# COMPACT_ATOMS: atom_id res chain seq x y z
N MET A 1 10.77 -12.56 -42.99
CA MET A 1 9.67 -12.42 -42.01
C MET A 1 9.73 -13.61 -41.07
N GLY A 2 9.85 -13.36 -39.77
CA GLY A 2 9.98 -14.42 -38.75
C GLY A 2 10.60 -13.87 -37.47
N GLY A 3 10.10 -12.73 -36.99
CA GLY A 3 10.52 -12.14 -35.72
C GLY A 3 9.94 -12.95 -34.57
N GLY A 4 10.83 -13.48 -33.72
CA GLY A 4 10.50 -14.34 -32.61
C GLY A 4 9.66 -13.65 -31.54
N ARG A 5 8.77 -14.41 -30.92
CA ARG A 5 8.19 -14.06 -29.62
C ARG A 5 9.00 -14.79 -28.55
N ARG A 6 9.95 -14.08 -27.95
CA ARG A 6 10.50 -14.48 -26.64
C ARG A 6 9.45 -14.10 -25.60
N ALA A 7 8.70 -15.07 -25.11
CA ALA A 7 7.86 -14.85 -23.94
C ALA A 7 8.79 -14.79 -22.72
N ALA A 8 8.94 -13.61 -22.15
CA ALA A 8 9.65 -13.40 -20.90
C ALA A 8 8.71 -13.79 -19.74
N PHE A 9 8.53 -15.09 -19.53
CA PHE A 9 7.91 -15.63 -18.32
C PHE A 9 9.00 -15.81 -17.26
N PHE A 10 9.41 -14.70 -16.64
CA PHE A 10 10.20 -14.73 -15.42
C PHE A 10 9.57 -13.76 -14.43
N ALA A 11 8.44 -14.17 -13.84
CA ALA A 11 8.16 -13.71 -12.49
C ALA A 11 9.29 -14.31 -11.64
N LEU A 12 10.18 -13.47 -11.13
CA LEU A 12 11.27 -13.92 -10.27
C LEU A 12 10.63 -14.49 -8.99
N ASP A 13 11.28 -15.45 -8.34
CA ASP A 13 10.80 -16.04 -7.07
C ASP A 13 10.48 -14.98 -5.98
N ALA A 14 10.99 -13.75 -6.13
CA ALA A 14 10.74 -12.61 -5.26
C ALA A 14 9.32 -12.01 -5.37
N ASP A 15 8.57 -12.29 -6.44
CA ASP A 15 7.30 -11.61 -6.76
C ASP A 15 6.05 -12.36 -6.33
N LEU A 16 6.18 -13.65 -5.97
CA LEU A 16 5.06 -14.48 -5.53
C LEU A 16 5.17 -14.85 -4.05
N PRO A 17 4.03 -14.98 -3.36
CA PRO A 17 4.00 -15.40 -1.97
C PRO A 17 4.45 -16.86 -1.83
N PHE A 18 5.17 -17.16 -0.75
CA PHE A 18 5.53 -18.54 -0.40
C PHE A 18 4.29 -19.26 0.14
N LEU A 19 3.70 -20.12 -0.69
CA LEU A 19 2.45 -20.84 -0.41
C LEU A 19 2.64 -22.35 -0.55
N THR A 20 1.77 -23.13 0.10
CA THR A 20 1.72 -24.58 -0.07
C THR A 20 0.28 -25.07 -0.25
N GLY A 21 0.10 -26.31 -0.70
CA GLY A 21 -1.21 -26.94 -0.79
C GLY A 21 -2.16 -26.23 -1.77
N LEU A 22 -3.40 -26.03 -1.33
CA LEU A 22 -4.47 -25.45 -2.16
C LEU A 22 -4.21 -23.97 -2.50
N ASP A 23 -3.72 -23.19 -1.54
CA ASP A 23 -3.41 -21.77 -1.75
C ASP A 23 -2.36 -21.60 -2.86
N ALA A 24 -1.34 -22.46 -2.90
CA ALA A 24 -0.32 -22.45 -3.95
C ALA A 24 -0.89 -22.81 -5.33
N ARG A 25 -1.81 -23.79 -5.40
CA ARG A 25 -2.48 -24.16 -6.66
C ARG A 25 -3.31 -23.00 -7.20
N ILE A 26 -4.09 -22.35 -6.34
CA ILE A 26 -4.90 -21.18 -6.72
C ILE A 26 -3.98 -20.04 -7.18
N ALA A 27 -2.91 -19.75 -6.43
CA ALA A 27 -1.94 -18.73 -6.81
C ALA A 27 -1.32 -18.98 -8.19
N ALA A 28 -0.94 -20.23 -8.50
CA ALA A 28 -0.38 -20.58 -9.80
C ALA A 28 -1.36 -20.39 -10.97
N MET A 29 -2.67 -20.56 -10.72
CA MET A 29 -3.71 -20.35 -11.72
C MET A 29 -3.94 -18.84 -11.98
N VAL A 30 -3.97 -18.02 -10.93
CA VAL A 30 -4.40 -16.62 -11.04
C VAL A 30 -3.25 -15.64 -11.25
N ALA A 31 -2.05 -15.93 -10.75
CA ALA A 31 -0.92 -15.01 -10.80
C ALA A 31 -0.55 -14.54 -12.22
N PRO A 32 -0.56 -15.39 -13.27
CA PRO A 32 -0.25 -14.93 -14.62
C PRO A 32 -1.23 -13.86 -15.12
N ALA A 33 -2.52 -14.07 -14.90
CA ALA A 33 -3.56 -13.12 -15.31
C ALA A 33 -3.45 -11.79 -14.55
N LEU A 34 -3.17 -11.85 -13.23
CA LEU A 34 -2.95 -10.64 -12.43
C LEU A 34 -1.73 -9.87 -12.94
N ALA A 35 -0.63 -10.55 -13.22
CA ALA A 35 0.58 -9.93 -13.75
C ALA A 35 0.33 -9.24 -15.10
N ASP A 36 -0.39 -9.90 -16.02
CA ASP A 36 -0.75 -9.33 -17.33
C ASP A 36 -1.64 -8.08 -17.19
N MET A 37 -2.45 -8.01 -16.14
CA MET A 37 -3.30 -6.86 -15.80
C MET A 37 -2.53 -5.75 -15.04
N GLY A 38 -1.25 -5.95 -14.72
CA GLY A 38 -0.43 -5.00 -13.98
C GLY A 38 -0.60 -5.07 -12.46
N PHE A 39 -1.11 -6.19 -11.94
CA PHE A 39 -1.29 -6.44 -10.53
C PHE A 39 -0.30 -7.46 -9.98
N ASP A 40 0.09 -7.19 -8.75
CA ASP A 40 0.98 -7.98 -7.93
C ASP A 40 0.15 -8.84 -6.97
N LEU A 41 0.29 -10.16 -7.05
CA LEU A 41 -0.37 -11.06 -6.10
C LEU A 41 0.35 -10.98 -4.74
N VAL A 42 -0.33 -10.42 -3.73
CA VAL A 42 0.23 -10.27 -2.38
C VAL A 42 -0.07 -11.50 -1.55
N ARG A 43 -1.30 -12.01 -1.55
CA ARG A 43 -1.70 -13.16 -0.74
C ARG A 43 -2.84 -13.93 -1.39
N VAL A 44 -2.80 -15.25 -1.22
CA VAL A 44 -3.93 -16.16 -1.41
C VAL A 44 -4.15 -16.89 -0.10
N ALA A 45 -5.40 -17.02 0.33
CA ALA A 45 -5.76 -17.85 1.48
C ALA A 45 -7.17 -18.43 1.29
N VAL A 46 -7.31 -19.74 1.52
CA VAL A 46 -8.62 -20.39 1.65
C VAL A 46 -8.99 -20.50 3.13
N LEU A 47 -10.04 -19.80 3.53
CA LEU A 47 -10.49 -19.71 4.92
C LEU A 47 -11.81 -20.47 5.12
N GLY A 48 -11.99 -21.09 6.28
CA GLY A 48 -13.21 -21.86 6.56
C GLY A 48 -13.17 -23.31 6.07
N ARG A 49 -14.22 -24.09 6.38
CA ARG A 49 -14.31 -25.52 6.03
C ARG A 49 -15.58 -25.86 5.24
N GLU A 50 -16.75 -25.49 5.76
CA GLU A 50 -18.04 -25.85 5.15
C GLU A 50 -18.47 -24.87 4.05
N SER A 51 -18.21 -23.58 4.25
CA SER A 51 -18.40 -22.52 3.25
C SER A 51 -17.09 -21.73 3.14
N PRO A 52 -16.12 -22.24 2.38
CA PRO A 52 -14.82 -21.62 2.30
C PRO A 52 -14.87 -20.27 1.59
N THR A 53 -14.02 -19.35 2.05
CA THR A 53 -13.76 -18.07 1.40
C THR A 53 -12.36 -18.11 0.77
N VAL A 54 -12.30 -17.93 -0.54
CA VAL A 54 -11.04 -17.71 -1.26
C VAL A 54 -10.72 -16.23 -1.21
N GLN A 55 -9.67 -15.87 -0.47
CA GLN A 55 -9.26 -14.49 -0.31
C GLN A 55 -8.02 -14.20 -1.18
N ILE A 56 -8.18 -13.24 -2.10
CA ILE A 56 -7.12 -12.71 -2.94
C ILE A 56 -6.79 -11.30 -2.47
N MET A 57 -5.51 -11.06 -2.23
CA MET A 57 -4.99 -9.74 -1.92
C MET A 57 -4.01 -9.34 -2.99
N ALA A 58 -4.19 -8.16 -3.57
CA ALA A 58 -3.36 -7.65 -4.65
C ALA A 58 -2.99 -6.17 -4.47
N ASP A 59 -1.93 -5.76 -5.15
CA ASP A 59 -1.54 -4.37 -5.32
C ASP A 59 -1.27 -4.07 -6.79
N ARG A 60 -1.15 -2.79 -7.16
CA ARG A 60 -0.63 -2.42 -8.48
C ARG A 60 0.88 -2.63 -8.50
N ALA A 61 1.39 -3.26 -9.55
CA ALA A 61 2.82 -3.56 -9.70
C ALA A 61 3.69 -2.30 -9.80
N ASP A 62 3.11 -1.19 -10.27
CA ASP A 62 3.74 0.13 -10.32
C ASP A 62 3.77 0.85 -8.96
N GLY A 63 3.25 0.22 -7.91
CA GLY A 63 3.22 0.74 -6.55
C GLY A 63 2.14 1.79 -6.29
N THR A 64 1.30 2.11 -7.28
CA THR A 64 0.16 3.02 -7.11
C THR A 64 -0.96 2.36 -6.30
N LEU A 65 -1.89 3.19 -5.81
CA LEU A 65 -3.03 2.70 -5.05
C LEU A 65 -3.99 1.94 -5.93
N ILE A 66 -4.43 0.80 -5.42
CA ILE A 66 -5.49 0.02 -6.02
C ILE A 66 -6.85 0.67 -5.70
N ALA A 67 -7.64 0.89 -6.74
CA ALA A 67 -8.99 1.45 -6.64
C ALA A 67 -10.03 0.34 -6.44
N ILE A 68 -11.29 0.72 -6.20
CA ILE A 68 -12.38 -0.27 -6.07
C ILE A 68 -12.59 -0.98 -7.41
N GLU A 69 -12.48 -0.25 -8.52
CA GLU A 69 -12.62 -0.74 -9.88
C GLU A 69 -11.52 -1.76 -10.24
N ASP A 70 -10.34 -1.65 -9.64
CA ASP A 70 -9.27 -2.63 -9.80
C ASP A 70 -9.63 -3.95 -9.09
N CYS A 71 -10.17 -3.87 -7.87
CA CYS A 71 -10.66 -5.05 -7.14
C CYS A 71 -11.80 -5.76 -7.90
N GLU A 72 -12.70 -5.00 -8.53
CA GLU A 72 -13.75 -5.55 -9.38
C GLU A 72 -13.17 -6.29 -10.59
N GLN A 73 -12.21 -5.68 -11.30
CA GLN A 73 -11.53 -6.32 -12.44
C GLN A 73 -10.84 -7.62 -12.03
N ILE A 74 -10.11 -7.60 -10.91
CA ILE A 74 -9.46 -8.78 -10.36
C ILE A 74 -10.49 -9.86 -10.00
N SER A 75 -11.59 -9.47 -9.35
CA SER A 75 -12.66 -10.40 -8.98
C SER A 75 -13.25 -11.11 -10.19
N HIS A 76 -13.55 -10.37 -11.26
CA HIS A 76 -14.06 -10.94 -12.50
C HIS A 76 -13.06 -11.90 -13.17
N ALA A 77 -11.79 -11.50 -13.28
CA ALA A 77 -10.76 -12.33 -13.90
C ALA A 77 -10.48 -13.60 -13.10
N VAL A 78 -10.30 -13.47 -11.78
CA VAL A 78 -10.04 -14.60 -10.89
C VAL A 78 -11.25 -15.54 -10.85
N GLY A 79 -12.47 -15.01 -10.72
CA GLY A 79 -13.69 -15.82 -10.71
C GLY A 79 -13.79 -16.69 -11.96
N ALA A 80 -13.60 -16.11 -13.14
CA ALA A 80 -13.64 -16.85 -14.41
C ALA A 80 -12.59 -17.96 -14.49
N ILE A 81 -11.38 -17.73 -13.97
CA ILE A 81 -10.32 -18.76 -13.93
C ILE A 81 -10.71 -19.90 -12.98
N LEU A 82 -11.19 -19.57 -11.77
CA LEU A 82 -11.55 -20.57 -10.77
C LEU A 82 -12.81 -21.36 -11.14
N ASP A 83 -13.73 -20.77 -11.90
CA ASP A 83 -14.90 -21.48 -12.45
C ASP A 83 -14.49 -22.54 -13.49
N VAL A 84 -13.42 -22.28 -14.26
CA VAL A 84 -12.93 -23.22 -15.29
C VAL A 84 -12.03 -24.30 -14.69
N GLU A 85 -11.10 -23.91 -13.82
CA GLU A 85 -10.13 -24.83 -13.20
C GLU A 85 -10.73 -25.63 -12.03
N ASP A 86 -11.84 -25.16 -11.46
CA ASP A 86 -12.61 -25.75 -10.35
C ASP A 86 -11.76 -26.40 -9.23
N PRO A 87 -10.87 -25.63 -8.55
CA PRO A 87 -9.94 -26.22 -7.60
C PRO A 87 -10.56 -26.55 -6.24
N LEU A 88 -11.77 -26.08 -5.94
CA LEU A 88 -12.48 -26.29 -4.67
C LEU A 88 -13.85 -26.92 -4.91
N PRO A 89 -14.16 -28.08 -4.29
CA PRO A 89 -15.49 -28.66 -4.40
C PRO A 89 -16.52 -27.86 -3.60
N GLY A 90 -17.74 -27.76 -4.13
CA GLY A 90 -18.88 -27.20 -3.41
C GLY A 90 -18.97 -25.67 -3.48
N ALA A 91 -19.82 -25.08 -2.64
CA ALA A 91 -20.05 -23.63 -2.64
C ALA A 91 -18.94 -22.90 -1.86
N TRP A 92 -18.45 -21.81 -2.43
CA TRP A 92 -17.42 -20.96 -1.84
C TRP A 92 -17.63 -19.50 -2.24
N THR A 93 -16.98 -18.57 -1.53
CA THR A 93 -17.06 -17.13 -1.81
C THR A 93 -15.70 -16.59 -2.22
N LEU A 94 -15.65 -15.72 -3.24
CA LEU A 94 -14.45 -14.96 -3.60
C LEU A 94 -14.43 -13.61 -2.86
N GLU A 95 -13.32 -13.31 -2.20
CA GLU A 95 -13.04 -11.99 -1.64
C GLU A 95 -11.77 -11.42 -2.28
N VAL A 96 -11.87 -10.22 -2.84
CA VAL A 96 -10.73 -9.49 -3.39
C VAL A 96 -10.49 -8.23 -2.57
N SER A 97 -9.24 -8.00 -2.21
CA SER A 97 -8.85 -6.88 -1.35
C SER A 97 -7.49 -6.28 -1.74
N SER A 98 -7.28 -5.04 -1.33
CA SER A 98 -5.95 -4.43 -1.29
C SER A 98 -5.19 -4.84 -0.03
N ALA A 99 -3.86 -4.77 -0.06
CA ALA A 99 -3.07 -5.03 1.15
C ALA A 99 -3.25 -3.93 2.22
N GLY A 100 -3.55 -2.70 1.81
CA GLY A 100 -3.81 -1.59 2.71
C GLY A 100 -2.70 -1.35 3.74
N ILE A 101 -3.12 -0.97 4.95
CA ILE A 101 -2.24 -0.61 6.08
C ILE A 101 -1.85 -1.83 6.95
N ASP A 102 -2.71 -2.84 7.11
CA ASP A 102 -2.38 -4.14 7.77
C ASP A 102 -1.65 -5.06 6.78
N ARG A 103 -0.60 -4.52 6.16
CA ARG A 103 0.07 -5.14 5.02
C ARG A 103 0.81 -6.42 5.45
N PRO A 104 0.50 -7.57 4.85
CA PRO A 104 1.26 -8.79 5.10
C PRO A 104 2.61 -8.74 4.36
N LEU A 105 3.62 -9.39 4.93
CA LEU A 105 4.96 -9.48 4.36
C LEU A 105 5.19 -10.90 3.84
N THR A 106 4.59 -11.20 2.69
CA THR A 106 4.52 -12.56 2.12
C THR A 106 5.60 -12.83 1.08
N ARG A 107 6.22 -11.80 0.51
CA ARG A 107 7.20 -11.88 -0.58
C ARG A 107 8.51 -11.21 -0.20
N ALA A 108 9.61 -11.59 -0.84
CA ALA A 108 10.92 -10.98 -0.60
C ALA A 108 10.89 -9.46 -0.80
N LYS A 109 10.25 -8.98 -1.87
CA LYS A 109 10.09 -7.54 -2.13
C LYS A 109 9.29 -6.78 -1.07
N ASP A 110 8.37 -7.44 -0.36
CA ASP A 110 7.66 -6.79 0.73
C ASP A 110 8.63 -6.50 1.89
N TRP A 111 9.50 -7.44 2.21
CA TRP A 111 10.52 -7.24 3.24
C TRP A 111 11.54 -6.17 2.85
N GLU A 112 11.94 -6.12 1.58
CA GLU A 112 12.81 -5.06 1.06
C GLU A 112 12.14 -3.68 1.11
N ARG A 113 10.90 -3.57 0.60
CA ARG A 113 10.15 -2.32 0.52
C ARG A 113 9.88 -1.70 1.89
N PHE A 114 9.67 -2.53 2.91
CA PHE A 114 9.32 -2.07 4.26
C PHE A 114 10.47 -2.21 5.27
N ALA A 115 11.72 -2.30 4.80
CA ALA A 115 12.88 -2.19 5.66
C ALA A 115 12.84 -0.89 6.48
N GLY A 116 13.17 -1.00 7.77
CA GLY A 116 13.08 0.09 8.75
C GLY A 116 11.75 0.16 9.50
N HIS A 117 10.71 -0.58 9.10
CA HIS A 117 9.43 -0.61 9.82
C HIS A 117 9.31 -1.78 10.81
N LEU A 118 8.50 -1.57 11.85
CA LEU A 118 8.18 -2.59 12.84
C LEU A 118 7.24 -3.64 12.24
N ALA A 119 7.57 -4.91 12.40
CA ALA A 119 6.76 -6.04 11.96
C ALA A 119 6.65 -7.12 13.04
N ARG A 120 5.66 -8.00 12.88
CA ARG A 120 5.52 -9.25 13.63
C ARG A 120 5.49 -10.42 12.68
N ALA A 121 6.23 -11.46 13.01
CA ALA A 121 6.27 -12.72 12.27
C ALA A 121 5.96 -13.91 13.19
N GLU A 122 5.25 -14.89 12.67
CA GLU A 122 4.97 -16.17 13.31
C GLU A 122 5.45 -17.30 12.40
N MET A 123 6.18 -18.25 12.96
CA MET A 123 6.74 -19.41 12.27
C MET A 123 5.94 -20.67 12.55
N ASN A 124 5.88 -21.58 11.58
CA ASN A 124 5.29 -22.91 11.74
C ASN A 124 6.08 -23.73 12.77
N MET A 125 7.40 -23.72 12.64
CA MET A 125 8.35 -24.38 13.54
C MET A 125 9.10 -23.37 14.39
N PRO A 126 9.45 -23.69 15.67
CA PRO A 126 10.26 -22.79 16.48
C PRO A 126 11.66 -22.62 15.87
N ILE A 127 12.16 -21.39 15.86
CA ILE A 127 13.57 -21.06 15.60
C ILE A 127 14.15 -20.63 16.93
N GLU A 128 15.19 -21.31 17.39
CA GLU A 128 15.81 -21.06 18.71
C GLU A 128 14.79 -21.09 19.87
N GLY A 129 13.82 -22.01 19.80
CA GLY A 129 12.77 -22.16 20.81
C GLY A 129 11.64 -21.11 20.73
N ARG A 130 11.70 -20.16 19.78
CA ARG A 130 10.73 -19.07 19.62
C ARG A 130 9.94 -19.24 18.32
N LYS A 131 8.61 -19.06 18.40
CA LYS A 131 7.73 -19.04 17.21
C LYS A 131 7.28 -17.65 16.78
N ARG A 132 7.29 -16.66 17.69
CA ARG A 132 6.72 -15.32 17.48
C ARG A 132 7.81 -14.27 17.59
N PHE A 133 8.06 -13.54 16.52
CA PHE A 133 9.08 -12.51 16.42
C PHE A 133 8.42 -11.15 16.27
N ALA A 134 9.03 -10.12 16.87
CA ALA A 134 8.63 -8.74 16.73
C ALA A 134 9.91 -7.89 16.67
N GLY A 135 10.01 -7.01 15.69
CA GLY A 135 11.24 -6.28 15.44
C GLY A 135 11.20 -5.46 14.15
N ILE A 136 12.30 -4.76 13.89
CA ILE A 136 12.46 -3.91 12.71
C ILE A 136 12.88 -4.76 11.52
N VAL A 137 12.17 -4.64 10.41
CA VAL A 137 12.49 -5.32 9.15
C VAL A 137 13.81 -4.77 8.60
N LEU A 138 14.71 -5.65 8.18
CA LEU A 138 16.01 -5.29 7.58
C LEU A 138 16.08 -5.55 6.08
N GLY A 139 15.08 -6.21 5.50
CA GLY A 139 15.05 -6.63 4.10
C GLY A 139 14.87 -8.13 3.95
N ALA A 140 15.15 -8.64 2.75
CA ALA A 140 15.20 -10.07 2.47
C ALA A 140 16.58 -10.48 1.91
N ARG A 141 16.98 -11.71 2.17
CA ARG A 141 18.17 -12.32 1.55
C ARG A 141 18.05 -13.84 1.53
N ASP A 142 18.47 -14.48 0.45
CA ASP A 142 18.60 -15.95 0.35
C ASP A 142 17.34 -16.73 0.80
N GLY A 143 16.14 -16.25 0.43
CA GLY A 143 14.87 -16.89 0.83
C GLY A 143 14.46 -16.68 2.30
N HIS A 144 15.09 -15.71 2.98
CA HIS A 144 14.80 -15.33 4.36
C HIS A 144 14.36 -13.87 4.46
N GLY A 145 13.39 -13.61 5.33
CA GLY A 145 13.10 -12.27 5.84
C GLY A 145 14.04 -11.95 7.00
N LEU A 146 14.68 -10.77 6.97
CA LEU A 146 15.63 -10.34 7.99
C LEU A 146 14.96 -9.35 8.95
N MET A 147 15.18 -9.52 10.25
CA MET A 147 14.58 -8.68 11.29
C MET A 147 15.58 -8.44 12.44
N ARG A 148 15.60 -7.21 12.97
CA ARG A 148 16.28 -6.87 14.23
C ARG A 148 15.28 -6.84 15.38
N LEU A 149 15.51 -7.65 16.40
CA LEU A 149 14.69 -7.72 17.60
C LEU A 149 14.96 -6.54 18.55
N ASP A 150 14.14 -6.42 19.59
CA ASP A 150 14.24 -5.37 20.60
C ASP A 150 15.53 -5.42 21.43
N ASP A 151 16.07 -6.62 21.65
CA ASP A 151 17.37 -6.84 22.29
C ASP A 151 18.57 -6.58 21.36
N GLY A 152 18.33 -6.18 20.11
CA GLY A 152 19.36 -5.91 19.10
C GLY A 152 19.79 -7.14 18.28
N THR A 153 19.30 -8.33 18.61
CA THR A 153 19.61 -9.57 17.87
C THR A 153 19.03 -9.50 16.46
N GLU A 154 19.82 -9.88 15.46
CA GLU A 154 19.35 -10.03 14.09
C GLU A 154 18.99 -11.49 13.81
N VAL A 155 17.79 -11.71 13.27
CA VAL A 155 17.26 -13.04 12.95
C VAL A 155 16.96 -13.15 11.46
N ALA A 156 17.22 -14.32 10.91
CA ALA A 156 16.83 -14.70 9.55
C ALA A 156 15.66 -15.69 9.61
N LEU A 157 14.52 -15.31 9.05
CA LEU A 157 13.27 -16.06 9.10
C LEU A 157 12.98 -16.67 7.71
N PRO A 158 13.16 -17.99 7.51
CA PRO A 158 12.93 -18.62 6.22
C PRO A 158 11.46 -18.50 5.79
N PHE A 159 11.21 -18.02 4.58
CA PHE A 159 9.84 -17.83 4.11
C PHE A 159 9.04 -19.13 4.05
N ALA A 160 9.70 -20.25 3.73
CA ALA A 160 9.08 -21.58 3.68
C ALA A 160 8.45 -22.03 5.01
N GLU A 161 9.01 -21.58 6.15
CA GLU A 161 8.50 -21.90 7.49
C GLU A 161 7.65 -20.79 8.08
N MET A 162 7.44 -19.69 7.34
CA MET A 162 6.74 -18.52 7.83
C MET A 162 5.23 -18.74 7.75
N ARG A 163 4.57 -18.75 8.91
CA ARG A 163 3.13 -18.91 8.99
C ARG A 163 2.40 -17.62 8.63
N LYS A 164 2.90 -16.50 9.17
CA LYS A 164 2.34 -15.15 8.92
C LYS A 164 3.39 -14.12 9.27
N ALA A 165 3.53 -13.09 8.44
CA ALA A 165 4.23 -11.87 8.80
C ALA A 165 3.41 -10.65 8.35
N ARG A 166 3.45 -9.58 9.15
CA ARG A 166 2.77 -8.32 8.85
C ARG A 166 3.44 -7.14 9.53
N LEU A 167 3.25 -5.96 8.96
CA LEU A 167 3.62 -4.72 9.60
C LEU A 167 2.79 -4.46 10.85
N VAL A 168 3.40 -3.79 11.82
CA VAL A 168 2.70 -3.25 12.99
C VAL A 168 2.32 -1.81 12.66
N LEU A 169 1.07 -1.45 12.93
CA LEU A 169 0.60 -0.10 12.73
C LEU A 169 1.26 0.85 13.74
N THR A 170 2.27 1.60 13.29
CA THR A 170 2.94 2.67 14.04
C THR A 170 2.74 4.01 13.34
N ASP A 171 2.99 5.12 14.05
CA ASP A 171 2.86 6.46 13.49
C ASP A 171 3.81 6.65 12.29
N GLU A 172 5.04 6.12 12.38
CA GLU A 172 6.00 6.16 11.27
C GLU A 172 5.50 5.39 10.04
N LEU A 173 4.79 4.29 10.24
CA LEU A 173 4.19 3.52 9.15
C LEU A 173 3.00 4.28 8.53
N ILE A 174 2.17 4.94 9.35
CA ILE A 174 1.05 5.75 8.87
C ILE A 174 1.59 6.89 7.99
N GLU A 175 2.62 7.60 8.45
CA GLU A 175 3.25 8.68 7.71
C GLU A 175 3.92 8.19 6.42
N ALA A 176 4.65 7.07 6.48
CA ALA A 176 5.26 6.46 5.30
C ALA A 176 4.20 6.03 4.28
N SER A 177 3.12 5.39 4.73
CA SER A 177 2.02 4.96 3.88
C SER A 177 1.28 6.15 3.26
N ALA A 178 1.04 7.22 4.03
CA ALA A 178 0.44 8.45 3.53
C ALA A 178 1.31 9.14 2.47
N ARG A 179 2.65 9.06 2.57
CA ARG A 179 3.56 9.53 1.51
C ARG A 179 3.50 8.66 0.26
N MET A 180 3.44 7.34 0.42
CA MET A 180 3.27 6.40 -0.71
C MET A 180 1.90 6.53 -1.39
N MET A 181 0.87 6.96 -0.65
CA MET A 181 -0.49 7.19 -1.14
C MET A 181 -0.65 8.49 -1.94
N ARG A 182 0.32 9.42 -1.91
CA ARG A 182 0.24 10.66 -2.72
C ARG A 182 0.69 10.37 -4.15
N PRO A 183 -0.12 10.70 -5.18
CA PRO A 183 0.31 10.60 -6.56
C PRO A 183 1.56 11.45 -6.78
N ALA A 184 2.50 10.96 -7.60
CA ALA A 184 3.78 11.61 -7.94
C ALA A 184 3.63 12.88 -8.79
N ALA A 185 2.66 13.74 -8.48
CA ALA A 185 2.38 15.00 -9.15
C ALA A 185 2.17 16.13 -8.13
N SER A 186 3.24 16.52 -7.43
CA SER A 186 3.45 17.91 -6.97
C SER A 186 4.89 18.15 -6.49
N SER A 187 5.89 17.79 -7.28
CA SER A 187 7.19 18.49 -7.26
C SER A 187 7.09 19.71 -8.17
N LYS A 188 6.38 20.75 -7.70
CA LYS A 188 6.73 22.13 -8.03
C LYS A 188 7.16 22.79 -6.73
N GLU A 189 8.45 23.08 -6.68
CA GLU A 189 9.09 23.99 -5.73
C GLU A 189 8.24 25.26 -5.54
N ASN A 190 8.03 25.66 -4.30
CA ASN A 190 8.08 27.06 -3.94
C ASN A 190 9.14 27.17 -2.85
N GLY A 191 10.37 27.45 -3.26
CA GLY A 191 11.41 27.92 -2.35
C GLY A 191 11.00 29.27 -1.76
N PRO A 192 11.39 29.60 -0.52
CA PRO A 192 11.16 30.92 0.02
C PRO A 192 12.12 31.91 -0.66
N ASP A 193 11.57 32.90 -1.36
CA ASP A 193 12.34 34.07 -1.84
C ASP A 193 12.80 34.88 -0.62
N GLU A 194 14.06 34.70 -0.23
CA GLU A 194 14.82 35.69 0.52
C GLU A 194 15.41 36.72 -0.46
N VAL A 195 15.01 37.99 -0.33
CA VAL A 195 15.83 39.11 -0.82
C VAL A 195 15.87 40.20 0.25
N GLN A 196 17.04 40.36 0.86
CA GLN A 196 17.36 41.39 1.85
C GLN A 196 18.06 42.59 1.18
N ALA A 197 17.41 43.77 1.34
CA ALA A 197 17.91 45.13 1.58
C ALA A 197 18.94 45.90 0.71
N GLY A 198 18.67 47.21 0.56
CA GLY A 198 19.59 48.34 0.34
C GLY A 198 18.84 49.57 -0.23
N ALA A 199 18.30 50.50 0.58
CA ALA A 199 18.88 51.73 1.15
C ALA A 199 19.03 52.93 0.18
N ASP A 200 18.23 54.01 0.32
CA ASP A 200 18.66 55.32 0.86
C ASP A 200 17.67 56.51 0.67
N ALA A 201 17.46 57.22 1.79
CA ALA A 201 17.34 58.67 2.04
C ALA A 201 16.23 59.59 1.44
N ALA A 202 15.41 60.12 2.37
CA ALA A 202 15.26 61.56 2.73
C ALA A 202 13.89 62.29 2.56
N ILE A 203 13.27 62.57 3.74
CA ILE A 203 12.71 63.83 4.29
C ILE A 203 11.70 64.66 3.46
N GLY A 204 10.53 64.93 4.05
CA GLY A 204 9.68 66.10 3.74
C GLY A 204 8.29 66.06 4.39
N ASP A 205 8.03 66.98 5.31
CA ASP A 205 6.89 67.09 6.22
C ASP A 205 5.77 68.04 5.73
N VAL A 206 4.59 67.92 6.35
CA VAL A 206 3.47 68.89 6.54
C VAL A 206 2.20 68.87 5.63
N PRO A 207 0.94 68.91 6.19
CA PRO A 207 -0.39 68.77 5.54
C PRO A 207 -1.17 70.14 5.52
N PRO A 208 -2.52 70.31 5.67
CA PRO A 208 -3.77 69.55 5.35
C PRO A 208 -4.87 70.40 4.62
N ALA A 209 -6.06 69.84 4.29
CA ALA A 209 -7.41 70.49 4.29
C ALA A 209 -8.49 69.51 3.76
N ASP A 210 -9.37 68.94 4.58
CA ASP A 210 -10.72 69.42 4.99
C ASP A 210 -11.73 69.69 3.84
N THR A 211 -12.82 68.90 3.77
CA THR A 211 -14.20 69.39 4.02
C THR A 211 -15.29 68.36 3.66
N ARG A 212 -16.22 68.19 4.63
CA ARG A 212 -17.68 67.96 4.50
C ARG A 212 -18.25 66.54 4.25
N LYS A 213 -18.81 65.98 5.34
CA LYS A 213 -20.14 65.27 5.44
C LYS A 213 -21.30 66.30 5.29
N PRO A 214 -22.63 65.97 5.24
CA PRO A 214 -23.35 64.75 5.68
C PRO A 214 -24.57 64.28 4.82
N GLY A 215 -25.21 63.17 5.21
CA GLY A 215 -26.60 62.79 4.87
C GLY A 215 -26.83 61.27 5.00
N ALA A 216 -27.18 60.69 6.16
CA ALA A 216 -28.48 60.62 6.85
C ALA A 216 -29.49 59.57 6.28
N ARG A 217 -29.65 58.46 7.05
CA ARG A 217 -30.88 57.65 7.38
C ARG A 217 -31.78 57.17 6.21
N SER A 218 -32.44 56.01 6.20
CA SER A 218 -32.90 55.05 7.22
C SER A 218 -33.42 53.79 6.49
N GLY A 219 -33.56 52.65 7.17
CA GLY A 219 -34.77 51.84 7.00
C GLY A 219 -34.64 50.33 6.76
N ARG A 220 -34.98 49.56 7.82
CA ARG A 220 -35.74 48.29 7.84
C ARG A 220 -35.16 46.96 7.31
N LYS A 221 -34.91 46.07 8.29
CA LYS A 221 -35.14 44.59 8.30
C LYS A 221 -36.66 44.29 8.37
N PRO A 222 -37.18 43.02 8.39
CA PRO A 222 -36.59 41.69 8.14
C PRO A 222 -37.51 40.68 7.34
N ALA A 223 -37.11 39.39 7.35
CA ALA A 223 -37.92 38.14 7.17
C ALA A 223 -38.12 37.66 5.71
N ARG A 224 -38.18 36.37 5.33
CA ARG A 224 -38.42 35.09 6.04
C ARG A 224 -38.04 33.89 5.11
N LYS A 225 -38.06 32.69 5.70
CA LYS A 225 -37.75 31.32 5.20
C LYS A 225 -38.60 30.80 4.01
N ALA A 226 -38.07 29.72 3.40
CA ALA A 226 -38.69 28.51 2.79
C ALA A 226 -37.99 28.24 1.43
N ASN A 227 -37.44 27.06 1.13
CA ASN A 227 -37.97 25.71 1.26
C ASN A 227 -36.83 24.71 1.54
#